data_AF-A0A6A3BJJ6-F1
#
_entry.id   AF-A0A6A3BJJ6-F1
#
_cell.length_a   1.000
_cell.length_b   1.000
_cell.length_c   1.000
_cell.angle_alpha   90.00
_cell.angle_beta   90.00
_cell.angle_gamma   90.00
#
_symmetry.space_group_name_H-M   'P 1'
#
loop_
_entity.id
_entity.type
_entity.pdbx_description
1 polymer ?
#
loop_
_entity_poly.entity_id
_entity_poly.type
_entity_poly.pdbx_seq_one_letter_code
_entity_poly.pdbx_strand_id
1 'polypeptide(L)'
;MGKTSLIFVGIVACLVSIASATPGIATFYTSFFCMLRKRAEGNMISAAGDALWNNGAVCGKMFTGTCTGPRNPVPHPCTGKSVKVKIVDHCPGCSSTIDLSREAFALIANPVSGIINIDYKQLSGAIGGVKLCFVPRSQNDMANTLAIADMKRREVFKA
;
A
#
# COMPACT_ATOMS: atom_id res chain seq x y z
N MET A 1 -12.46 -54.47 -3.31
CA MET A 1 -12.47 -53.07 -3.81
C MET A 1 -12.44 -52.14 -2.60
N GLY A 2 -11.43 -51.28 -2.42
CA GLY A 2 -11.46 -50.36 -1.26
C GLY A 2 -10.17 -49.63 -0.89
N LYS A 3 -8.98 -50.09 -1.32
CA LYS A 3 -7.71 -49.42 -0.99
C LYS A 3 -7.35 -48.29 -1.97
N THR A 4 -7.74 -48.43 -3.23
CA THR A 4 -7.42 -47.44 -4.29
C THR A 4 -8.24 -46.15 -4.16
N SER A 5 -9.49 -46.23 -3.70
CA SER A 5 -10.35 -45.04 -3.49
C SER A 5 -9.86 -44.14 -2.35
N LEU A 6 -9.27 -44.71 -1.29
CA LEU A 6 -8.74 -43.94 -0.15
C LEU A 6 -7.52 -43.10 -0.52
N ILE A 7 -6.69 -43.57 -1.46
CA ILE A 7 -5.50 -42.84 -1.93
C ILE A 7 -5.92 -41.63 -2.79
N PHE A 8 -6.97 -41.76 -3.61
CA PHE A 8 -7.49 -40.66 -4.42
C PHE A 8 -8.10 -39.53 -3.58
N VAL A 9 -8.77 -39.84 -2.47
CA VAL A 9 -9.36 -38.82 -1.57
C VAL A 9 -8.26 -38.03 -0.83
N GLY A 10 -7.14 -38.66 -0.47
CA GLY A 10 -6.01 -37.99 0.20
C GLY A 10 -5.24 -37.01 -0.71
N ILE A 11 -5.14 -37.29 -2.01
CA ILE A 11 -4.42 -36.43 -2.96
C ILE A 11 -5.21 -35.16 -3.31
N VAL A 12 -6.55 -35.23 -3.32
CA VAL A 12 -7.42 -34.07 -3.62
C VAL A 12 -7.43 -33.03 -2.48
N ALA A 13 -7.27 -33.47 -1.23
CA ALA A 13 -7.22 -32.56 -0.07
C ALA A 13 -6.00 -31.62 -0.05
N CYS A 14 -4.91 -31.98 -0.74
CA CYS A 14 -3.66 -31.22 -0.74
C CYS A 14 -3.61 -30.05 -1.73
N LEU A 15 -4.61 -29.89 -2.61
CA LEU A 15 -4.57 -28.88 -3.69
C LEU A 15 -5.38 -27.60 -3.40
N VAL A 16 -5.97 -27.47 -2.22
CA VAL A 16 -6.71 -26.24 -1.86
C VAL A 16 -5.72 -25.15 -1.47
N SER A 17 -5.16 -24.46 -2.48
CA SER A 17 -4.39 -23.23 -2.28
C SER A 17 -5.35 -22.11 -1.86
N ILE A 18 -5.55 -21.96 -0.55
CA ILE A 18 -6.33 -20.85 0.00
C ILE A 18 -5.49 -19.58 -0.13
N ALA A 19 -5.70 -18.82 -1.20
CA ALA A 19 -5.19 -17.45 -1.30
C ALA A 19 -6.09 -16.53 -0.46
N SER A 20 -5.82 -16.39 0.84
CA SER A 20 -6.52 -15.43 1.68
C SER A 20 -6.01 -14.01 1.41
N ALA A 21 -6.94 -13.06 1.28
CA ALA A 21 -6.62 -11.64 1.33
C ALA A 21 -6.83 -11.16 2.78
N THR A 22 -6.03 -10.18 3.20
CA THR A 22 -6.08 -9.64 4.56
C THR A 22 -7.02 -8.42 4.57
N PRO A 23 -8.04 -8.40 5.45
CA PRO A 23 -8.89 -7.23 5.57
C PRO A 23 -8.12 -6.06 6.18
N GLY A 24 -8.44 -4.85 5.77
CA GLY A 24 -7.81 -3.62 6.25
C GLY A 24 -8.65 -2.38 5.98
N ILE A 25 -8.12 -1.25 6.42
CA ILE A 25 -8.72 0.08 6.22
C ILE A 25 -7.81 0.87 5.27
N ALA A 26 -8.40 1.45 4.23
CA ALA A 26 -7.69 2.38 3.37
C ALA A 26 -8.25 3.79 3.42
N THR A 27 -7.32 4.74 3.44
CA THR A 27 -7.54 6.17 3.20
C THR A 27 -6.68 6.61 2.02
N PHE A 28 -6.67 7.92 1.73
CA PHE A 28 -5.66 8.48 0.85
C PHE A 28 -5.05 9.76 1.42
N TYR A 29 -3.83 10.06 0.97
CA TYR A 29 -3.10 11.24 1.42
C TYR A 29 -3.89 12.54 1.26
N THR A 30 -4.06 13.23 2.38
CA THR A 30 -4.39 14.66 2.43
C THR A 30 -3.22 15.49 2.95
N SER A 31 -2.21 14.84 3.55
CA SER A 31 -1.04 15.47 4.14
C SER A 31 0.00 15.89 3.11
N PHE A 32 0.56 17.09 3.31
CA PHE A 32 1.58 17.70 2.44
C PHE A 32 2.85 16.84 2.30
N PHE A 33 3.27 16.15 3.37
CA PHE A 33 4.52 15.40 3.37
C PHE A 33 4.49 14.13 2.51
N CYS A 34 3.39 13.39 2.55
CA CYS A 34 3.21 12.24 1.66
C CYS A 34 3.02 12.65 0.19
N MET A 35 2.44 13.82 -0.05
CA MET A 35 2.28 14.39 -1.40
C MET A 35 3.65 14.68 -2.07
N LEU A 36 4.67 15.08 -1.30
CA LEU A 36 6.02 15.30 -1.84
C LEU A 36 6.66 14.00 -2.37
N ARG A 37 6.41 12.85 -1.73
CA ARG A 37 6.95 11.56 -2.19
C ARG A 37 6.23 11.00 -3.40
N LYS A 38 4.92 11.24 -3.53
CA LYS A 38 4.17 10.96 -4.77
C LYS A 38 4.87 11.57 -5.99
N ARG A 39 5.39 12.81 -5.86
CA ARG A 39 6.13 13.46 -6.93
C ARG A 39 7.47 12.77 -7.28
N ALA A 40 8.05 12.00 -6.37
CA ALA A 40 9.34 11.32 -6.54
C ALA A 40 9.24 9.82 -6.87
N GLU A 41 8.11 9.17 -6.58
CA GLU A 41 7.87 7.73 -6.77
C GLU A 41 6.73 7.42 -7.76
N GLY A 42 6.00 8.45 -8.19
CA GLY A 42 4.84 8.32 -9.07
C GLY A 42 3.51 8.20 -8.32
N ASN A 43 2.46 7.89 -9.08
CA ASN A 43 1.06 7.99 -8.64
C ASN A 43 0.48 6.69 -8.08
N MET A 44 1.25 5.60 -8.04
CA MET A 44 0.79 4.25 -7.65
C MET A 44 1.53 3.77 -6.39
N ILE A 45 1.44 4.59 -5.34
CA ILE A 45 2.15 4.38 -4.09
C ILE A 45 1.20 4.41 -2.89
N SER A 46 1.70 3.97 -1.75
CA SER A 46 0.99 4.00 -0.47
C SER A 46 1.96 4.15 0.71
N ALA A 47 1.46 4.66 1.82
CA ALA A 47 2.08 4.55 3.13
C ALA A 47 1.50 3.35 3.85
N ALA A 48 2.28 2.75 4.74
CA ALA A 48 1.77 1.81 5.72
C ALA A 48 1.47 2.55 7.02
N GLY A 49 0.31 2.30 7.61
CA GLY A 49 0.03 2.67 9.00
C GLY A 49 0.78 1.76 9.98
N ASP A 50 0.70 2.09 11.26
CA ASP A 50 1.48 1.41 12.31
C ASP A 50 1.27 -0.11 12.35
N ALA A 51 0.03 -0.56 12.12
CA ALA A 51 -0.32 -1.98 12.11
C ALA A 51 0.38 -2.79 11.00
N LEU A 52 0.68 -2.16 9.86
CA LEU A 52 1.32 -2.81 8.71
C LEU A 52 2.83 -2.52 8.63
N TRP A 53 3.28 -1.40 9.18
CA TRP A 53 4.63 -0.89 9.01
C TRP A 53 5.73 -1.88 9.41
N ASN A 54 5.54 -2.62 10.50
CA ASN A 54 6.45 -3.67 10.98
C ASN A 54 7.94 -3.25 10.94
N ASN A 55 8.27 -2.13 11.59
CA ASN A 55 9.62 -1.55 11.60
C ASN A 55 10.24 -1.33 10.20
N GLY A 56 9.42 -1.07 9.19
CA GLY A 56 9.84 -0.86 7.81
C GLY A 56 10.01 -2.13 6.99
N ALA A 57 9.67 -3.31 7.50
CA ALA A 57 9.79 -4.57 6.77
C ALA A 57 8.95 -4.63 5.49
N VAL A 58 7.83 -3.88 5.46
CA VAL A 58 6.95 -3.75 4.28
C VAL A 58 7.44 -2.71 3.28
N CYS A 59 8.52 -1.99 3.60
CA CYS A 59 9.06 -0.96 2.74
C CYS A 59 9.51 -1.50 1.37
N GLY A 60 9.15 -0.78 0.30
CA GLY A 60 9.49 -1.15 -1.06
C GLY A 60 8.77 -2.40 -1.58
N LYS A 61 7.94 -3.04 -0.74
CA LYS A 61 7.13 -4.19 -1.14
C LYS A 61 5.91 -3.71 -1.92
N MET A 62 5.49 -4.56 -2.85
CA MET A 62 4.29 -4.34 -3.65
C MET A 62 3.10 -5.00 -2.98
N PHE A 63 1.97 -4.29 -2.96
CA PHE A 63 0.70 -4.77 -2.45
C PHE A 63 -0.37 -4.64 -3.51
N THR A 64 -1.31 -5.58 -3.51
CA THR A 64 -2.61 -5.39 -4.17
C THR A 64 -3.64 -4.99 -3.13
N GLY A 65 -4.58 -4.14 -3.50
CA GLY A 65 -5.70 -3.72 -2.66
C GLY A 65 -6.99 -3.66 -3.47
N THR A 66 -8.09 -4.12 -2.88
CA THR A 66 -9.44 -4.10 -3.48
C THR A 66 -10.41 -3.53 -2.46
N CYS A 67 -11.27 -2.60 -2.88
CA CYS A 67 -12.34 -2.08 -2.03
C CYS A 67 -13.40 -3.16 -1.78
N THR A 68 -13.73 -3.40 -0.51
CA THR A 68 -14.74 -4.38 -0.10
C THR A 68 -16.04 -3.74 0.38
N GLY A 69 -16.01 -2.46 0.75
CA GLY A 69 -17.23 -1.73 1.07
C GLY A 69 -17.04 -0.40 1.79
N PRO A 70 -18.15 0.26 2.12
CA PRO A 70 -18.15 1.53 2.84
C PRO A 70 -17.71 1.38 4.29
N ARG A 71 -17.02 2.41 4.77
CA ARG A 71 -16.68 2.61 6.18
C ARG A 71 -17.40 3.81 6.80
N ASN A 72 -18.05 4.63 5.97
CA ASN A 72 -18.84 5.79 6.36
C ASN A 72 -20.16 5.83 5.57
N PRO A 73 -21.07 6.81 5.81
CA PRO A 73 -22.39 6.86 5.19
C PRO A 73 -22.43 7.09 3.67
N VAL A 74 -21.28 7.09 2.96
CA VAL A 74 -21.25 7.23 1.50
C VAL A 74 -21.60 5.87 0.86
N PRO A 75 -22.73 5.76 0.13
CA PRO A 75 -23.16 4.48 -0.45
C PRO A 75 -22.28 4.10 -1.65
N HIS A 76 -22.08 2.79 -1.83
CA HIS A 76 -21.37 2.19 -2.98
C HIS A 76 -20.02 2.86 -3.32
N PRO A 77 -19.06 2.91 -2.38
CA PRO A 77 -17.81 3.60 -2.63
C PRO A 77 -16.91 2.86 -3.63
N CYS A 78 -17.06 1.54 -3.77
CA CYS A 78 -16.14 0.71 -4.53
C CYS A 78 -16.39 0.79 -6.04
N THR A 79 -15.32 0.80 -6.83
CA THR A 79 -15.38 0.77 -8.31
C THR A 79 -15.41 -0.64 -8.88
N GLY A 80 -15.17 -1.66 -8.05
CA GLY A 80 -15.00 -3.07 -8.47
C GLY A 80 -13.63 -3.40 -9.04
N LYS A 81 -12.67 -2.47 -9.01
CA LYS A 81 -11.28 -2.68 -9.47
C LYS A 81 -10.34 -2.97 -8.31
N SER A 82 -9.16 -3.49 -8.64
CA SER A 82 -8.03 -3.65 -7.73
C SER A 82 -6.88 -2.73 -8.14
N VAL A 83 -6.07 -2.33 -7.17
CA VAL A 83 -4.90 -1.49 -7.37
C VAL A 83 -3.64 -2.20 -6.91
N LYS A 84 -2.54 -2.02 -7.65
CA LYS A 84 -1.20 -2.40 -7.21
C LYS A 84 -0.44 -1.15 -6.78
N VAL A 85 0.11 -1.16 -5.58
CA VAL A 85 0.86 -0.05 -5.02
C VAL A 85 2.17 -0.52 -4.40
N LYS A 86 3.18 0.35 -4.41
CA LYS A 86 4.39 0.16 -3.62
C LYS A 86 4.23 0.88 -2.27
N ILE A 87 4.57 0.20 -1.18
CA ILE A 87 4.72 0.88 0.11
C ILE A 87 6.01 1.67 0.06
N VAL A 88 5.88 2.99 0.12
CA VAL A 88 7.05 3.87 0.10
C VAL A 88 7.19 4.62 1.40
N ASP A 89 6.18 4.75 2.25
CA ASP A 89 6.18 5.66 3.41
C ASP A 89 5.65 5.01 4.69
N HIS A 90 5.97 5.60 5.85
CA HIS A 90 5.33 5.29 7.14
C HIS A 90 4.38 6.42 7.54
N CYS A 91 3.17 6.07 7.93
CA CYS A 91 2.16 6.99 8.44
C CYS A 91 1.98 6.75 9.96
N PRO A 92 2.82 7.36 10.83
CA PRO A 92 2.72 7.17 12.27
C PRO A 92 1.44 7.80 12.83
N GLY A 93 0.70 7.06 13.65
CA GLY A 93 -0.56 7.50 14.25
C GLY A 93 -1.77 7.47 13.30
N CYS A 94 -1.59 6.97 12.07
CA CYS A 94 -2.68 6.87 11.10
C CYS A 94 -3.56 5.66 11.42
N SER A 95 -4.87 5.88 11.51
CA SER A 95 -5.86 4.82 11.79
C SER A 95 -6.05 3.85 10.62
N SER A 96 -5.59 4.22 9.42
CA SER A 96 -5.63 3.39 8.22
C SER A 96 -4.50 2.37 8.22
N THR A 97 -4.78 1.16 7.73
CA THR A 97 -3.74 0.15 7.48
C THR A 97 -2.85 0.54 6.30
N ILE A 98 -3.46 1.08 5.25
CA ILE A 98 -2.84 1.47 3.99
C ILE A 98 -3.33 2.87 3.63
N ASP A 99 -2.43 3.85 3.50
CA ASP A 99 -2.80 5.21 3.08
C ASP A 99 -2.35 5.44 1.64
N LEU A 100 -3.30 5.35 0.71
CA LEU A 100 -3.04 5.35 -0.72
C LEU A 100 -2.71 6.75 -1.24
N SER A 101 -1.98 6.82 -2.34
CA SER A 101 -2.05 8.02 -3.19
C SER A 101 -3.47 8.23 -3.71
N ARG A 102 -3.89 9.49 -3.89
CA ARG A 102 -5.25 9.83 -4.35
C ARG A 102 -5.61 9.11 -5.66
N GLU A 103 -4.67 8.98 -6.59
CA GLU A 103 -4.86 8.27 -7.85
C GLU A 103 -5.08 6.77 -7.62
N ALA A 104 -4.27 6.13 -6.77
CA ALA A 104 -4.46 4.74 -6.42
C ALA A 104 -5.80 4.49 -5.72
N PHE A 105 -6.23 5.40 -4.84
CA PHE A 105 -7.53 5.34 -4.19
C PHE A 105 -8.67 5.49 -5.19
N ALA A 106 -8.61 6.50 -6.06
CA ALA A 106 -9.63 6.77 -7.08
C ALA A 106 -9.84 5.60 -8.06
N LEU A 107 -8.84 4.72 -8.21
CA LEU A 107 -9.00 3.51 -9.01
C LEU A 107 -9.93 2.49 -8.37
N ILE A 108 -9.92 2.36 -7.05
CA ILE A 108 -10.67 1.32 -6.31
C ILE A 108 -11.91 1.86 -5.61
N ALA A 109 -11.97 3.16 -5.33
CA ALA A 109 -13.11 3.78 -4.67
C ALA A 109 -13.30 5.26 -5.01
N ASN A 110 -14.51 5.76 -4.78
CA ASN A 110 -14.87 7.17 -4.90
C ASN A 110 -14.13 8.01 -3.83
N PRO A 111 -13.28 8.99 -4.20
CA PRO A 111 -12.56 9.83 -3.25
C PRO A 111 -13.45 10.59 -2.26
N VAL A 112 -14.72 10.84 -2.58
CA VAL A 112 -15.70 11.45 -1.65
C VAL A 112 -15.88 10.60 -0.39
N SER A 113 -15.73 9.28 -0.49
CA SER A 113 -15.80 8.39 0.67
C SER A 113 -14.66 8.63 1.64
N GLY A 114 -13.46 9.02 1.20
CA GLY A 114 -12.30 9.33 2.07
C GLY A 114 -11.68 8.14 2.80
N ILE A 115 -12.49 7.17 3.21
CA ILE A 115 -12.12 5.97 3.95
C ILE A 115 -13.01 4.80 3.52
N ILE A 116 -12.40 3.63 3.32
CA ILE A 116 -13.06 2.42 2.85
C ILE A 116 -12.51 1.19 3.57
N ASN A 117 -13.29 0.11 3.56
CA ASN A 117 -12.78 -1.22 3.86
C ASN A 117 -12.12 -1.78 2.61
N ILE A 118 -10.97 -2.44 2.78
CA ILE A 118 -10.24 -3.10 1.70
C ILE A 118 -9.85 -4.51 2.10
N ASP A 119 -9.62 -5.34 1.09
CA ASP A 119 -8.80 -6.53 1.20
C ASP A 119 -7.48 -6.28 0.49
N TYR A 120 -6.37 -6.59 1.16
CA TYR A 120 -5.04 -6.42 0.61
C TYR A 120 -4.19 -7.68 0.72
N LYS A 121 -3.17 -7.75 -0.14
CA LYS A 121 -2.20 -8.85 -0.13
C LYS A 121 -0.84 -8.35 -0.62
N GLN A 122 0.21 -8.77 0.06
CA GLN A 122 1.58 -8.54 -0.42
C GLN A 122 1.85 -9.42 -1.63
N LEU A 123 2.38 -8.82 -2.71
CA LEU A 123 2.77 -9.53 -3.91
C LEU A 123 4.17 -10.13 -3.72
N SER A 124 4.29 -11.44 -3.89
CA SER A 124 5.57 -12.16 -3.91
C SER A 124 6.21 -11.99 -5.29
N GLY A 125 6.90 -10.87 -5.53
CA GLY A 125 7.54 -10.56 -6.82
C GLY A 125 8.60 -9.47 -6.69
N ALA A 126 9.70 -9.63 -7.44
CA ALA A 126 10.98 -8.97 -7.20
C ALA A 126 10.99 -7.43 -7.28
N ILE A 127 11.85 -6.93 -6.40
CA ILE A 127 12.42 -5.61 -6.11
C ILE A 127 12.64 -4.72 -7.34
N GLY A 128 11.85 -3.65 -7.45
CA GLY A 128 12.26 -2.44 -8.15
C GLY A 128 12.80 -1.43 -7.14
N GLY A 129 14.09 -1.52 -6.80
CA GLY A 129 14.83 -0.62 -5.91
C GLY A 129 14.38 -0.64 -4.45
N VAL A 130 15.28 -1.03 -3.54
CA VAL A 130 15.13 -0.75 -2.10
C VAL A 130 15.30 0.76 -1.90
N LYS A 131 14.22 1.52 -2.11
CA LYS A 131 14.19 2.94 -1.73
C LYS A 131 13.81 3.00 -0.26
N LEU A 132 14.63 3.67 0.55
CA LEU A 132 14.35 3.86 1.98
C LEU A 132 12.94 4.42 2.14
N CYS A 133 12.13 3.76 2.96
CA CYS A 133 10.90 4.35 3.41
C CYS A 133 11.24 5.41 4.44
N PHE A 134 10.64 6.58 4.27
CA PHE A 134 10.87 7.71 5.13
C PHE A 134 10.17 7.42 6.44
N VAL A 135 10.96 7.43 7.50
CA VAL A 135 10.51 7.40 8.87
C VAL A 135 10.80 8.80 9.37
N PRO A 136 9.80 9.66 9.64
CA PRO A 136 10.07 10.96 10.23
C PRO A 136 10.64 10.73 11.63
N ARG A 137 11.97 10.83 11.79
CA ARG A 137 12.61 10.74 13.11
C ARG A 137 12.53 12.06 13.89
N SER A 138 12.23 13.18 13.24
CA SER A 138 11.83 14.45 13.87
C SER A 138 11.34 15.45 12.81
N GLN A 139 10.48 16.41 13.19
CA GLN A 139 10.03 17.51 12.32
C GLN A 139 11.21 18.35 11.76
N ASN A 140 12.36 18.34 12.44
CA ASN A 140 13.53 19.17 12.12
C ASN A 140 14.40 18.59 10.99
N ASP A 141 14.34 17.28 10.73
CA ASP A 141 15.13 16.64 9.66
C ASP A 141 14.53 16.87 8.25
N MET A 142 13.25 17.25 8.18
CA MET A 142 12.54 17.49 6.93
C MET A 142 13.00 18.74 6.20
N ALA A 143 13.27 19.83 6.91
CA ALA A 143 13.75 21.06 6.30
C ALA A 143 15.14 20.87 5.68
N ASN A 144 16.02 20.13 6.36
CA ASN A 144 17.39 19.92 5.92
C ASN A 144 17.49 18.93 4.74
N THR A 145 16.71 17.84 4.76
CA THR A 145 16.75 16.83 3.69
C THR A 145 16.12 17.33 2.39
N LEU A 146 15.05 18.12 2.48
CA LEU A 146 14.44 18.76 1.30
C LEU A 146 15.35 19.82 0.68
N ALA A 147 16.06 20.61 1.50
CA ALA A 147 17.06 21.54 1.00
C ALA A 147 18.19 20.82 0.22
N ILE A 148 18.67 19.67 0.72
CA ILE A 148 19.73 18.88 0.07
C ILE A 148 19.21 18.21 -1.23
N ALA A 149 18.00 17.67 -1.23
CA ALA A 149 17.41 17.04 -2.41
C ALA A 149 17.09 18.05 -3.52
N ASP A 150 16.68 19.28 -3.16
CA ASP A 150 16.42 20.36 -4.11
C ASP A 150 17.71 21.05 -4.59
N MET A 151 18.76 21.08 -3.76
CA MET A 151 20.13 21.42 -4.20
C MET A 151 20.66 20.40 -5.21
N LYS A 152 20.52 19.09 -4.93
CA LYS A 152 21.01 18.04 -5.82
C LYS A 152 20.24 17.97 -7.14
N ARG A 153 18.95 18.36 -7.14
CA ARG A 153 18.18 18.53 -8.38
C ARG A 153 18.69 19.71 -9.20
N ARG A 154 19.05 20.85 -8.59
CA ARG A 154 19.63 22.01 -9.29
C ARG A 154 21.00 21.75 -9.90
N GLU A 155 21.81 20.86 -9.32
CA GLU A 155 23.09 20.42 -9.90
C GLU A 155 22.89 19.54 -11.16
N VAL A 156 21.88 18.66 -11.17
CA VAL A 156 21.59 17.78 -12.32
C VAL A 156 21.00 18.53 -13.52
N PHE A 157 20.31 19.66 -13.31
CA PHE A 157 19.77 20.51 -14.38
C PHE A 157 20.72 21.62 -14.84
N LYS A 158 21.98 21.62 -14.37
CA LYS A 158 23.03 22.58 -14.79
C LYS A 158 24.06 21.98 -15.76
N ALA A 159 23.84 20.76 -16.26
CA ALA A 159 24.66 20.12 -17.29
C ALA A 159 24.00 20.24 -18.67
#